data_AF-A0A0F0FK65-F1
#
_entry.id   AF-A0A0F0FK65-F1
#
_cell.length_a   1.000
_cell.length_b   1.000
_cell.length_c   1.000
_cell.angle_alpha   90.00
_cell.angle_beta   90.00
_cell.angle_gamma   90.00
#
_symmetry.space_group_name_H-M   'P 1'
#
loop_
_entity.id
_entity.type
_entity.pdbx_description
1 polymer ?
#
loop_
_entity_poly.entity_id
_entity_poly.type
_entity_poly.pdbx_seq_one_letter_code
_entity_poly.pdbx_strand_id
1 'polypeptide(L)'
;MAANRHSEYRGFEMTSAVEGGHVGGFYVVVQWMRRATPGPLTIVPIDGVAAGRFADLHDALEASFRRIKQAIDGYIDGQSVL
;
A
#
# COMPACT_ATOMS: atom_id res chain seq x y z
N MET A 1 13.05 8.18 -10.99
CA MET A 1 12.31 9.15 -10.16
C MET A 1 11.68 8.37 -9.00
N ALA A 2 11.70 8.90 -7.79
CA ALA A 2 11.00 8.30 -6.64
C ALA A 2 9.73 9.11 -6.37
N ALA A 3 8.58 8.44 -6.34
CA ALA A 3 7.28 9.06 -6.04
C ALA A 3 6.69 8.38 -4.80
N ASN A 4 6.42 9.18 -3.77
CA ASN A 4 5.77 8.73 -2.55
C ASN A 4 4.35 9.33 -2.48
N ARG A 5 3.36 8.49 -2.18
CA ARG A 5 1.98 8.91 -2.00
C ARG A 5 1.44 8.38 -0.69
N HIS A 6 0.72 9.27 0.01
CA HIS A 6 -0.04 8.95 1.21
C HIS A 6 -1.55 9.04 0.90
N SER A 7 -2.33 8.15 1.49
CA SER A 7 -3.80 8.21 1.43
C SER A 7 -4.42 7.47 2.60
N GLU A 8 -5.71 7.69 2.84
CA GLU A 8 -6.45 7.00 3.90
C GLU A 8 -7.51 6.06 3.34
N TYR A 9 -7.75 4.94 4.02
CA TYR A 9 -8.80 3.99 3.69
C TYR A 9 -9.30 3.27 4.95
N ARG A 10 -10.61 3.29 5.20
CA ARG A 10 -11.28 2.62 6.33
C ARG A 10 -10.61 2.85 7.71
N GLY A 11 -10.11 4.07 7.95
CA GLY A 11 -9.43 4.41 9.20
C GLY A 11 -7.99 3.89 9.30
N PHE A 12 -7.36 3.60 8.17
CA PHE A 12 -5.94 3.31 8.06
C PHE A 12 -5.27 4.36 7.18
N GLU A 13 -4.08 4.78 7.59
CA GLU A 13 -3.16 5.49 6.72
C GLU A 13 -2.36 4.50 5.89
N MET A 14 -2.21 4.82 4.61
CA MET A 14 -1.55 4.00 3.61
C MET A 14 -0.44 4.80 2.95
N THR A 15 0.72 4.17 2.78
CA THR A 15 1.86 4.79 2.13
C THR A 15 2.43 3.84 1.08
N SER A 16 2.71 4.39 -0.09
CA SER A 16 3.38 3.70 -1.17
C SER A 16 4.49 4.56 -1.74
N ALA A 17 5.67 3.98 -1.95
CA ALA A 17 6.73 4.60 -2.74
C ALA A 17 7.06 3.74 -3.95
N VAL A 18 7.22 4.41 -5.09
CA VAL A 18 7.54 3.82 -6.39
C VAL A 18 8.82 4.44 -6.91
N GLU A 19 9.70 3.62 -7.45
CA GLU A 19 10.91 4.02 -8.16
C GLU A 19 10.89 3.55 -9.61
N GLY A 20 11.90 3.97 -10.39
CA GLY A 20 12.07 3.60 -11.79
C GLY A 20 11.79 4.75 -12.76
N GLY A 21 11.40 4.37 -13.98
CA GLY A 21 11.16 5.29 -15.08
C GLY A 21 10.80 4.57 -16.39
N HIS A 22 10.44 5.33 -17.42
CA HIS A 22 9.89 4.80 -18.68
C HIS A 22 10.78 3.79 -19.43
N VAL A 23 12.11 3.82 -19.23
CA VAL A 23 13.04 2.89 -19.89
C VAL A 23 13.09 1.52 -19.19
N GLY A 24 13.02 1.50 -17.86
CA GLY A 24 13.19 0.28 -17.04
C GLY A 24 11.92 -0.19 -16.32
N GLY A 25 10.79 0.48 -16.58
CA GLY A 25 9.55 0.33 -15.82
C GLY A 25 9.64 0.89 -14.40
N PHE A 26 8.46 1.16 -13.85
CA PHE A 26 8.25 1.56 -12.46
C PHE A 26 8.07 0.34 -11.57
N TYR A 27 8.50 0.41 -10.32
CA TYR A 27 8.36 -0.68 -9.34
C TYR A 27 8.14 -0.13 -7.94
N VAL A 28 7.40 -0.88 -7.12
CA VAL A 28 7.09 -0.50 -5.74
C VAL A 28 8.28 -0.85 -4.85
N VAL A 29 8.78 0.13 -4.10
CA VAL A 29 9.89 -0.04 -3.15
C VAL A 29 9.44 0.02 -1.70
N VAL A 30 8.31 0.67 -1.44
CA VAL A 30 7.74 0.78 -0.10
C VAL A 30 6.24 0.59 -0.21
N GLN A 31 5.69 -0.23 0.67
CA GLN A 31 4.26 -0.42 0.84
C GLN A 31 3.99 -0.68 2.33
N TRP A 32 3.26 0.21 3.00
CA TRP A 32 2.90 0.00 4.41
C TRP A 32 1.55 0.62 4.75
N MET A 33 0.94 0.11 5.82
CA MET A 33 -0.29 0.63 6.39
C MET A 33 -0.25 0.64 7.91
N ARG A 34 -0.92 1.62 8.50
CA ARG A 34 -1.11 1.73 9.95
C ARG A 34 -2.52 2.20 10.27
N ARG A 35 -3.04 1.81 11.42
CA ARG A 35 -4.33 2.29 11.90
C ARG A 35 -4.24 3.80 12.22
N ALA A 36 -5.21 4.60 11.76
CA ALA A 36 -5.25 6.06 11.88
C ALA A 36 -5.92 6.55 13.18
N THR A 37 -6.60 5.68 13.92
CA THR A 37 -7.29 6.06 15.17
C THR A 37 -6.32 6.36 16.31
N PRO A 38 -6.62 7.31 17.21
CA PRO A 38 -5.80 7.58 18.39
C PRO A 38 -5.70 6.34 19.28
N GLY A 39 -4.48 5.87 19.49
CA GLY A 39 -4.15 4.62 20.18
C GLY A 39 -2.71 4.21 19.87
N PRO A 40 -2.26 3.02 20.35
CA PRO A 40 -0.93 2.52 20.04
C PRO A 40 -0.77 2.34 18.53
N LEU A 41 0.38 2.78 17.99
CA LEU A 41 0.75 2.56 16.61
C LEU A 41 0.65 1.07 16.28
N THR A 42 -0.35 0.69 15.49
CA THR A 42 -0.52 -0.69 15.04
C THR A 42 -0.14 -0.76 13.57
N ILE A 43 1.02 -1.37 13.30
CA ILE A 43 1.47 -1.69 11.95
C ILE A 43 0.77 -3.01 11.57
N VAL A 44 -0.01 -2.98 10.50
CA VAL A 44 -0.67 -4.19 10.02
C VAL A 44 0.17 -4.73 8.85
N PRO A 45 0.61 -5.99 8.91
CA PRO A 45 1.41 -6.56 7.85
C PRO A 45 0.60 -6.65 6.56
N ILE A 46 1.28 -6.37 5.46
CA ILE A 46 0.75 -6.58 4.13
C ILE A 46 1.34 -7.88 3.63
N ASP A 47 0.48 -8.80 3.20
CA ASP A 47 0.93 -10.05 2.60
C ASP A 47 1.52 -9.79 1.21
N GLY A 48 2.84 -9.64 1.14
CA GLY A 48 3.56 -9.33 -0.10
C GLY A 48 3.39 -7.90 -0.61
N VAL A 49 4.25 -7.53 -1.56
CA VAL A 49 4.27 -6.20 -2.22
C VAL A 49 3.64 -6.34 -3.60
N ALA A 50 3.04 -5.27 -4.14
CA ALA A 50 2.72 -5.23 -5.57
C ALA A 50 4.00 -5.46 -6.41
N ALA A 51 4.10 -6.65 -6.98
CA ALA A 51 5.30 -7.14 -7.66
C ALA A 51 5.28 -6.84 -9.16
N GLY A 52 6.46 -6.68 -9.74
CA GLY A 52 6.65 -6.51 -11.19
C GLY A 52 7.15 -5.13 -11.59
N ARG A 53 7.21 -4.93 -12.91
CA ARG A 53 7.55 -3.66 -13.56
C ARG A 53 6.32 -3.14 -14.28
N PHE A 54 5.94 -1.90 -13.97
CA PHE A 54 4.80 -1.22 -14.56
C PHE A 54 5.27 -0.23 -15.63
N ALA A 55 4.49 -0.10 -16.70
CA ALA A 55 4.81 0.86 -17.77
C ALA A 55 4.65 2.32 -17.31
N ASP A 56 3.72 2.55 -16.37
CA ASP A 56 3.38 3.86 -15.85
C ASP A 56 3.49 3.94 -14.31
N LEU A 57 3.79 5.14 -13.81
CA LEU A 57 3.89 5.43 -12.39
C LEU A 57 2.52 5.30 -11.69
N HIS A 58 1.46 5.75 -12.34
CA HIS A 58 0.09 5.65 -11.84
C HIS A 58 -0.29 4.19 -11.62
N ASP A 59 -0.02 3.32 -12.60
CA ASP A 59 -0.33 1.89 -12.51
C ASP A 59 0.43 1.23 -11.35
N ALA A 60 1.70 1.57 -11.14
CA ALA A 60 2.48 1.07 -10.01
C ALA A 60 1.89 1.50 -8.66
N LEU A 61 1.49 2.77 -8.55
CA LEU A 61 0.85 3.30 -7.34
C LEU A 61 -0.52 2.65 -7.11
N GLU A 62 -1.34 2.50 -8.16
CA GLU A 62 -2.65 1.86 -8.06
C GLU A 62 -2.53 0.40 -7.64
N ALA A 63 -1.59 -0.35 -8.23
CA ALA A 63 -1.33 -1.74 -7.86
C ALA A 63 -0.92 -1.86 -6.39
N SER A 64 -0.03 -0.97 -5.94
CA SER A 64 0.40 -0.87 -4.54
C SER A 64 -0.77 -0.59 -3.60
N PHE A 65 -1.55 0.47 -3.85
CA PHE A 65 -2.68 0.81 -3.00
C PHE A 65 -3.80 -0.23 -3.03
N ARG A 66 -4.01 -0.91 -4.16
CA ARG A 66 -4.94 -2.04 -4.25
C ARG A 66 -4.54 -3.15 -3.30
N ARG A 67 -3.25 -3.50 -3.25
CA ARG A 67 -2.74 -4.53 -2.34
C ARG A 67 -2.85 -4.09 -0.88
N ILE A 68 -2.58 -2.82 -0.57
CA ILE A 68 -2.79 -2.27 0.78
C ILE A 68 -4.27 -2.40 1.19
N LYS A 69 -5.21 -2.00 0.33
CA LYS A 69 -6.65 -2.09 0.61
C LYS A 69 -7.11 -3.52 0.88
N GLN A 70 -6.66 -4.48 0.06
CA GLN A 70 -6.95 -5.91 0.28
C GLN A 70 -6.46 -6.40 1.64
N ALA A 71 -5.28 -5.96 2.09
CA ALA A 71 -4.74 -6.33 3.39
C ALA A 71 -5.53 -5.69 4.54
N ILE A 72 -5.98 -4.44 4.38
CA ILE A 72 -6.89 -3.78 5.32
C ILE A 72 -8.23 -4.52 5.41
N ASP A 73 -8.83 -4.86 4.28
CA ASP A 73 -10.11 -5.56 4.24
C ASP A 73 -10.00 -6.94 4.91
N GLY A 74 -8.96 -7.71 4.59
CA GLY A 74 -8.72 -9.00 5.25
C GLY A 74 -8.49 -8.87 6.76
N TYR A 75 -7.80 -7.82 7.21
CA TYR A 75 -7.63 -7.54 8.63
C TYR A 75 -8.97 -7.23 9.33
N ILE A 76 -9.76 -6.32 8.76
CA ILE A 76 -11.06 -5.91 9.35
C ILE A 76 -12.04 -7.08 9.36
N ASP A 77 -12.13 -7.83 8.27
CA ASP A 77 -13.02 -8.98 8.15
C ASP A 77 -12.61 -10.07 9.16
N GLY A 78 -11.31 -10.29 9.35
CA GLY A 78 -10.77 -11.16 10.40
C GLY A 78 -11.04 -10.68 11.82
N GLN A 79 -11.20 -9.37 12.05
CA GLN A 79 -11.58 -8.81 13.35
C GLN A 79 -13.09 -8.89 13.63
N SER A 80 -13.93 -9.04 12.60
CA SER A 80 -15.40 -9.17 12.76
C SER A 80 -15.87 -10.54 13.25
N VAL A 81 -14.97 -11.51 13.41
CA VAL A 81 -15.30 -12.88 13.81
C VAL A 81 -15.16 -13.12 15.34
N LEU A 82 -15.16 -12.05 16.15
CA LEU A 82 -15.10 -12.12 17.62
C LEU A 82 -16.30 -11.43 18.26
#